data_AF-A0A445DDR9-F1
#
_entry.id   AF-A0A445DDR9-F1
#
_cell.length_a   1.000
_cell.length_b   1.000
_cell.length_c   1.000
_cell.angle_alpha   90.00
_cell.angle_beta   90.00
_cell.angle_gamma   90.00
#
_symmetry.space_group_name_H-M   'P 1'
#
loop_
_entity.id
_entity.type
_entity.pdbx_description
1 polymer ?
#
loop_
_entity_poly.entity_id
_entity_poly.type
_entity_poly.pdbx_seq_one_letter_code
_entity_poly.pdbx_strand_id
1 'polypeptide(L)'
;MDAASIKDEEDIESLFEEQEIKTSKYNKPLKAVALIHTRSCATVLKPHVLPTEMWAPFHKKFSVANKKLFTIDLIFKKPNGFKIFAG
;
A
#
# COMPACT_ATOMS: atom_id res chain seq x y z
N MET A 1 36.52 -41.59 25.33
CA MET A 1 36.92 -41.55 23.92
C MET A 1 35.77 -41.99 23.04
N ASP A 2 34.85 -41.15 22.56
CA ASP A 2 34.30 -39.87 23.00
C ASP A 2 32.93 -39.78 22.32
N ALA A 3 31.92 -39.29 23.04
CA ALA A 3 30.66 -38.91 22.46
C ALA A 3 30.87 -37.59 21.71
N ALA A 4 30.76 -37.61 20.38
CA ALA A 4 30.78 -36.40 19.59
C ALA A 4 29.46 -35.64 19.80
N SER A 5 29.51 -34.67 20.71
CA SER A 5 28.50 -33.63 20.89
C SER A 5 28.59 -32.70 19.69
N ILE A 6 27.61 -32.80 18.78
CA ILE A 6 27.38 -31.80 17.76
C ILE A 6 26.65 -30.64 18.44
N LYS A 7 27.41 -29.62 18.80
CA LYS A 7 26.92 -28.30 19.19
C LYS A 7 26.83 -27.47 17.91
N ASP A 8 25.66 -27.45 17.28
CA ASP A 8 25.34 -26.48 16.23
C ASP A 8 24.10 -25.70 16.69
N GLU A 9 24.29 -24.90 17.73
CA GLU A 9 23.29 -23.99 18.30
C GLU A 9 23.76 -22.53 18.14
N GLU A 10 24.33 -22.18 16.98
CA GLU A 10 24.84 -20.81 16.72
C GLU A 10 24.49 -20.24 15.34
N ASP A 11 23.64 -20.90 14.53
CA ASP A 11 23.23 -20.37 13.20
C ASP A 11 21.77 -19.88 13.15
N ILE A 12 21.11 -19.75 14.30
CA ILE A 12 19.70 -19.33 14.34
C ILE A 12 19.57 -17.81 14.55
N GLU A 13 20.56 -17.15 15.15
CA GLU A 13 20.50 -15.70 15.39
C GLU A 13 20.74 -14.88 14.12
N SER A 14 21.58 -15.36 13.20
CA SER A 14 21.89 -14.63 11.95
C SER A 14 20.73 -14.61 10.94
N LEU A 15 19.69 -15.43 11.13
CA LEU A 15 18.49 -15.45 10.28
C LEU A 15 17.46 -14.38 10.70
N PHE A 16 17.53 -13.90 11.95
CA PHE A 16 16.56 -12.94 12.49
C PHE A 16 16.96 -11.48 12.29
N GLU A 17 18.23 -11.17 11.98
CA GLU A 17 18.68 -9.78 11.81
C GLU A 17 18.34 -9.16 10.43
N GLU A 18 18.19 -9.94 9.35
CA GLU A 18 17.84 -9.40 8.03
C GLU A 18 16.33 -9.33 7.74
N GLN A 19 15.49 -9.80 8.66
CA GLN A 19 14.06 -9.50 8.65
C GLN A 19 13.74 -8.35 9.59
N GLU A 20 14.37 -7.20 9.37
CA GLU A 20 13.62 -5.95 9.48
C GLU A 20 12.47 -6.04 8.47
N ILE A 21 11.37 -6.67 8.88
CA ILE A 21 10.07 -6.50 8.27
C ILE A 21 9.85 -5.00 8.37
N LYS A 22 10.22 -4.28 7.31
CA LYS A 22 9.87 -2.88 7.10
C LYS A 22 8.36 -2.87 7.15
N THR A 23 7.85 -2.66 8.35
CA THR A 23 6.45 -2.55 8.65
C THR A 23 6.06 -1.26 7.96
N SER A 24 5.70 -1.41 6.69
CA SER A 24 5.11 -0.35 5.91
C SER A 24 4.11 0.34 6.83
N LYS A 25 4.16 1.68 6.89
CA LYS A 25 3.21 2.50 7.65
C LYS A 25 1.73 2.21 7.30
N TYR A 26 1.47 1.37 6.29
CA TYR A 26 0.17 0.89 5.84
C TYR A 26 -0.13 -0.58 6.19
N ASN A 27 0.68 -1.25 7.03
CA ASN A 27 0.28 -2.50 7.67
C ASN A 27 -0.89 -2.29 8.65
N LYS A 28 -1.10 -1.03 9.08
CA LYS A 28 -2.30 -0.60 9.80
C LYS A 28 -3.24 0.12 8.83
N PRO A 29 -4.55 -0.19 8.84
CA PRO A 29 -5.53 0.54 8.03
C PRO A 29 -5.48 2.04 8.31
N LEU A 30 -5.54 2.85 7.25
CA LEU A 30 -5.63 4.30 7.37
C LEU A 30 -7.08 4.71 7.71
N LYS A 31 -7.26 5.44 8.81
CA LYS A 31 -8.55 6.07 9.12
C LYS A 31 -8.77 7.25 8.18
N ALA A 32 -9.85 7.20 7.40
CA ALA A 32 -10.25 8.26 6.49
C ALA A 32 -11.77 8.38 6.43
N VAL A 33 -12.26 9.58 6.14
CA VAL A 33 -13.67 9.81 5.76
C VAL A 33 -13.75 9.71 4.24
N ALA A 34 -14.62 8.83 3.75
CA ALA A 34 -14.81 8.59 2.32
C ALA A 34 -16.27 8.78 1.91
N LEU A 35 -16.48 9.26 0.68
CA LEU A 35 -17.79 9.24 0.04
C LEU A 35 -17.94 7.92 -0.73
N ILE A 36 -18.96 7.14 -0.41
CA ILE A 36 -19.25 5.89 -1.14
C ILE A 36 -20.19 6.23 -2.31
N HIS A 37 -19.69 6.05 -3.53
CA HIS A 37 -20.47 6.22 -4.75
C HIS A 37 -20.58 4.90 -5.52
N THR A 38 -21.68 4.16 -5.31
CA THR A 38 -21.88 2.79 -5.81
C THR A 38 -21.89 2.67 -7.34
N ARG A 39 -22.18 3.76 -8.06
CA ARG A 39 -22.19 3.79 -9.54
C ARG A 39 -20.95 4.43 -10.15
N SER A 40 -19.87 4.61 -9.38
CA SER A 40 -18.61 5.14 -9.93
C SER A 40 -17.83 4.03 -10.61
N CYS A 41 -17.26 4.31 -11.78
CA CYS A 41 -16.38 3.36 -12.48
C CYS A 41 -14.96 3.30 -11.91
N ALA A 42 -14.60 4.23 -11.01
CA ALA A 42 -13.28 4.30 -10.39
C ALA A 42 -13.33 4.96 -9.01
N THR A 43 -12.36 4.61 -8.16
CA THR A 43 -12.11 5.28 -6.89
C THR A 43 -11.19 6.48 -7.12
N VAL A 44 -11.56 7.64 -6.56
CA VAL A 44 -10.73 8.85 -6.58
C VAL A 44 -10.22 9.12 -5.17
N LEU A 45 -8.91 9.29 -5.03
CA LEU A 45 -8.25 9.59 -3.76
C LEU A 45 -7.42 10.86 -3.91
N LYS A 46 -7.25 11.60 -2.82
CA LYS A 46 -6.27 12.69 -2.79
C LYS A 46 -4.86 12.08 -2.76
N PRO A 47 -3.89 12.56 -3.56
CA PRO A 47 -2.57 11.94 -3.65
C PRO A 47 -1.84 11.80 -2.32
N HIS A 48 -2.00 12.76 -1.39
CA HIS A 48 -1.35 12.76 -0.08
C HIS A 48 -1.84 11.66 0.89
N VAL A 49 -2.95 10.98 0.57
CA VAL A 49 -3.49 9.87 1.38
C VAL A 49 -2.56 8.66 1.35
N LEU A 50 -1.79 8.51 0.27
CA LEU A 50 -0.85 7.40 0.06
C LEU A 50 0.56 7.95 -0.20
N PRO A 51 1.62 7.14 -0.08
CA PRO A 51 2.96 7.56 -0.43
C PRO A 51 3.09 7.89 -1.91
N THR A 52 3.99 8.82 -2.20
CA THR A 52 4.40 9.17 -3.57
C THR A 52 4.85 7.94 -4.36
N GLU A 53 5.49 6.96 -3.72
CA GLU A 53 6.01 5.76 -4.40
C GLU A 53 4.91 4.87 -4.96
N MET A 54 3.68 4.93 -4.41
CA MET A 54 2.53 4.14 -4.88
C MET A 54 1.86 4.73 -6.13
N TRP A 55 2.21 5.95 -6.52
CA TRP A 55 1.63 6.64 -7.67
C TRP A 55 2.54 6.55 -8.89
N ALA A 56 1.94 6.36 -10.07
CA ALA A 56 2.58 6.52 -11.36
C ALA A 56 2.02 7.77 -12.05
N PRO A 57 2.85 8.48 -12.84
CA PRO A 57 2.36 9.51 -13.73
C PRO A 57 1.26 8.95 -14.63
N PHE A 58 0.17 9.69 -14.75
CA PHE A 58 -0.95 9.41 -15.64
C PHE A 58 -1.45 10.74 -16.20
N HIS A 59 -2.21 10.74 -17.28
CA HIS A 59 -2.86 11.98 -17.71
C HIS A 59 -4.18 11.68 -18.38
N LYS A 60 -5.27 12.08 -17.74
CA LYS A 60 -6.61 11.98 -18.33
C LYS A 60 -7.46 13.16 -17.92
N LYS A 61 -8.06 13.82 -18.92
CA LYS A 61 -9.06 14.87 -18.70
C LYS A 61 -10.46 14.28 -18.70
N PHE A 62 -11.32 14.79 -17.84
CA PHE A 62 -12.73 14.43 -17.79
C PHE A 62 -13.57 15.65 -17.41
N SER A 63 -14.79 15.71 -17.97
CA SER A 63 -15.78 16.71 -17.60
C SER A 63 -16.61 16.17 -16.45
N VAL A 64 -16.88 16.99 -15.44
CA VAL A 64 -17.79 16.64 -14.34
C VAL A 64 -19.17 17.26 -14.56
N ALA A 65 -20.13 16.97 -13.66
CA ALA A 65 -21.52 17.39 -13.80
C ALA A 65 -21.73 18.91 -14.03
N ASN A 66 -20.84 19.76 -13.50
CA ASN A 66 -20.91 21.21 -13.70
C ASN A 66 -20.18 21.72 -14.96
N LYS A 67 -19.83 20.81 -15.89
CA LYS A 67 -19.10 21.08 -17.14
C LYS A 67 -17.66 21.61 -16.96
N LYS A 68 -17.15 21.66 -15.73
CA LYS A 68 -15.72 21.95 -15.52
C LYS A 68 -14.89 20.74 -15.92
N LEU A 69 -13.72 21.03 -16.50
CA LEU A 69 -12.72 20.03 -16.84
C LEU A 69 -11.80 19.81 -15.65
N PHE A 70 -11.56 18.53 -15.34
CA PHE A 70 -10.60 18.09 -14.34
C PHE A 70 -9.57 17.16 -14.99
N THR A 71 -8.39 17.13 -14.41
CA THR A 71 -7.27 16.29 -14.85
C THR A 71 -6.91 15.31 -13.74
N ILE A 72 -6.70 14.05 -14.11
CA ILE A 72 -6.05 13.04 -13.27
C ILE A 72 -4.61 12.92 -13.73
N ASP A 73 -3.67 13.34 -12.88
CA ASP A 73 -2.23 13.31 -13.18
C ASP A 73 -1.50 12.11 -12.57
N LEU A 74 -2.19 11.33 -11.73
CA LEU A 74 -1.63 10.18 -11.03
C LEU A 74 -2.59 8.99 -11.06
N ILE A 75 -2.04 7.80 -11.27
CA ILE A 75 -2.75 6.53 -11.14
C ILE A 75 -2.01 5.62 -10.17
N PHE A 76 -2.74 4.73 -9.52
CA PHE A 76 -2.15 3.77 -8.60
C PHE A 76 -1.30 2.74 -9.36
N LYS A 77 -0.03 2.55 -8.96
CA LYS A 77 0.95 1.70 -9.68
C LYS A 77 0.61 0.22 -9.68
N LYS A 78 0.08 -0.29 -8.57
CA LYS A 78 -0.12 -1.73 -8.36
C LYS A 78 -1.60 -2.04 -8.23
N PRO A 79 -2.13 -3.09 -8.86
CA PRO A 79 -3.53 -3.47 -8.68
C PRO A 79 -3.81 -4.12 -7.31
N ASN A 80 -2.85 -4.11 -6.37
CA ASN A 80 -3.01 -4.62 -5.01
C ASN A 80 -4.20 -3.90 -4.37
N GLY A 81 -5.37 -4.53 -4.43
CA GLY A 81 -6.65 -3.87 -4.24
C GLY A 81 -6.75 -3.15 -2.90
N PHE A 82 -7.44 -2.01 -2.90
CA PHE A 82 -7.82 -1.38 -1.65
C PHE A 82 -8.92 -2.20 -0.99
N LYS A 83 -8.73 -2.55 0.28
CA LYS A 83 -9.80 -3.08 1.11
C LYS A 83 -10.30 -1.99 2.03
N ILE A 84 -11.58 -1.67 1.90
CA ILE A 84 -12.27 -0.74 2.79
C ILE A 84 -12.80 -1.56 3.96
N PHE A 85 -12.45 -1.17 5.17
CA PHE A 85 -13.00 -1.73 6.40
C PHE A 85 -14.00 -0.73 6.96
N ALA A 86 -15.22 -1.17 7.27
CA ALA A 86 -16.13 -0.37 8.08
C ALA A 86 -15.54 -0.30 9.51
N GLY A 87 -15.52 0.90 10.07
CA GLY A 87 -15.12 1.16 11.45
C GLY A 87 -16.27 0.95 12.42
#